data_AF-A0A6S7HQM5-F1
#
_entry.id   AF-A0A6S7HQM5-F1
#
_cell.length_a   1.000
_cell.length_b   1.000
_cell.length_c   1.000
_cell.angle_alpha   90.00
_cell.angle_beta   90.00
_cell.angle_gamma   90.00
#
_symmetry.space_group_name_H-M   'P 1'
#
loop_
_entity.id
_entity.type
_entity.pdbx_description
1 polymer ?
#
loop_
_entity_poly.entity_id
_entity_poly.type
_entity_poly.pdbx_seq_one_letter_code
_entity_poly.pdbx_strand_id
1 'polypeptide(L)'
;MLVEAIPVRTVRAHCTDKPWMTPNIKALIKARQRTYTKGETPKYKSLHAKVTKLISNAKAMYYKSKAEGSHQSNPAKWYKTMYKLAAATENQQSLSSPDHADLMEIADRLQRSFTKPWLGIQPDLPRLQAVEHLLKDSHPPLPSIGQVKTVLKHLNSRKATGSDNIPAWCLKRPIPKIRPPTDLDSDFHQVSVLPQLAKVIEKLQLQLNKSSFKIKTNQHAFTSGHSTVSALTSISQNWFDSTDNSSTGRQGVHALFVDFRKAFDFVDHKILLDKLADMNVTRSFWLWMMSFLEGRTQQDLKWNKHVEETTRKAAKNLYCLRECRRANLPVEVGLTTYLTKIRPILEYCSPVWGGLPRYLKDELERVQKRSLRIIGLPHGYLPTLEERRIEATSRELDTILGDPSHIFYQRTMEHNKHNYNLRRRDGIVQYAPFSGTERHRNSFIPRAMRKGLH
;
A
#
# COMPACT_ATOMS: atom_id res chain seq x y z
N MET A 1 -10.07 21.95 53.41
CA MET A 1 -9.54 21.61 54.75
C MET A 1 -8.80 20.26 54.83
N LEU A 2 -8.84 19.36 53.84
CA LEU A 2 -8.15 18.05 53.92
C LEU A 2 -6.70 18.03 53.36
N VAL A 3 -6.22 19.12 52.77
CA VAL A 3 -4.86 19.21 52.19
C VAL A 3 -3.84 19.73 53.21
N GLU A 4 -4.28 20.34 54.31
CA GLU A 4 -3.40 20.94 55.34
C GLU A 4 -2.99 19.96 56.46
N ALA A 5 -3.56 18.75 56.50
CA ALA A 5 -3.28 17.75 57.54
C ALA A 5 -2.36 16.60 57.10
N ILE A 6 -1.85 16.61 55.86
CA ILE A 6 -1.04 15.51 55.32
C ILE A 6 0.44 15.90 55.35
N PRO A 7 1.31 15.16 56.07
CA PRO A 7 2.74 15.44 56.06
C PRO A 7 3.32 15.18 54.66
N VAL A 8 3.70 16.25 53.95
CA VAL A 8 4.29 16.17 52.61
C VAL A 8 5.82 16.14 52.72
N ARG A 9 6.44 15.11 52.11
CA ARG A 9 7.90 14.98 52.02
C ARG A 9 8.38 15.27 50.60
N THR A 10 9.17 16.31 50.42
CA THR A 10 9.78 16.66 49.13
C THR A 10 10.98 15.75 48.84
N VAL A 11 11.00 15.10 47.66
CA VAL A 11 12.10 14.24 47.22
C VAL A 11 12.64 14.74 45.88
N ARG A 12 13.96 14.97 45.76
CA ARG A 12 14.60 15.28 44.47
C ARG A 12 14.79 13.99 43.65
N ALA A 13 14.08 13.90 42.54
CA ALA A 13 14.27 12.87 41.52
C ALA A 13 14.87 13.50 40.25
N HIS A 14 15.88 12.86 39.69
CA HIS A 14 16.48 13.19 38.39
C HIS A 14 15.71 12.42 37.30
N CYS A 15 15.53 13.00 36.12
CA CYS A 15 14.79 12.37 35.01
C CYS A 15 15.41 11.04 34.52
N THR A 16 16.66 10.77 34.86
CA THR A 16 17.43 9.57 34.52
C THR A 16 17.47 8.52 35.64
N ASP A 17 16.87 8.81 36.80
CA ASP A 17 16.86 7.86 37.91
C ASP A 17 16.02 6.63 37.59
N LYS A 18 16.59 5.45 37.86
CA LYS A 18 15.86 4.20 37.71
C LYS A 18 14.72 4.14 38.74
N PRO A 19 13.56 3.53 38.43
CA PRO A 19 12.35 3.60 39.28
C PRO A 19 12.53 3.07 40.72
N TRP A 20 13.48 2.17 40.93
CA TRP A 20 13.80 1.56 42.23
C TRP A 20 14.86 2.34 43.03
N MET A 21 15.31 3.51 42.56
CA MET A 21 16.32 4.34 43.24
C MET A 21 15.70 5.21 44.33
N THR A 22 15.93 4.84 45.59
CA THR A 22 15.46 5.60 46.75
C THR A 22 16.50 6.62 47.24
N PRO A 23 16.10 7.67 47.96
CA PRO A 23 17.02 8.63 48.57
C PRO A 23 18.07 7.97 49.48
N ASN A 24 17.69 6.90 50.19
CA ASN A 24 18.60 6.12 51.03
C ASN A 24 19.69 5.42 50.19
N ILE A 25 19.32 4.79 49.06
CA ILE A 25 20.30 4.15 48.16
C ILE A 25 21.26 5.20 47.60
N LYS A 26 20.77 6.37 47.18
CA LYS A 26 21.62 7.46 46.68
C LYS A 26 22.58 7.99 47.75
N ALA A 27 22.11 8.14 48.99
CA ALA A 27 22.95 8.55 50.11
C ALA A 27 24.08 7.54 50.38
N LEU A 28 23.77 6.24 50.34
CA LEU A 28 24.75 5.18 50.52
C LEU A 28 25.73 5.07 49.34
N ILE A 29 25.30 5.30 48.10
CA ILE A 29 26.20 5.40 46.94
C ILE A 29 27.18 6.57 47.12
N LYS A 30 26.68 7.73 47.57
CA LYS A 30 27.53 8.91 47.83
C LYS A 30 28.50 8.66 48.98
N ALA A 31 28.08 7.98 50.04
CA ALA A 31 28.94 7.59 51.15
C ALA A 31 30.03 6.60 50.69
N ARG A 32 29.66 5.58 49.90
CA ARG A 32 30.60 4.63 49.28
C ARG A 32 31.63 5.34 48.39
N GLN A 33 31.20 6.30 47.57
CA GLN A 33 32.10 7.03 46.70
C GLN A 33 33.09 7.90 47.49
N ARG A 34 32.63 8.52 48.59
CA ARG A 34 33.50 9.28 49.49
C ARG A 34 34.55 8.41 50.17
N THR A 35 34.20 7.21 50.63
CA THR A 35 35.18 6.30 51.26
C THR A 35 36.17 5.74 50.25
N TYR A 36 35.77 5.56 48.99
CA TYR A 36 36.67 5.23 47.88
C TYR A 36 37.71 6.34 47.65
N THR A 37 37.26 7.59 47.53
CA THR A 37 38.15 8.75 47.30
C THR A 37 39.10 9.00 48.48
N LYS A 38 38.70 8.63 49.70
CA LYS A 38 39.54 8.70 50.91
C LYS A 38 40.49 7.52 51.11
N GLY A 39 40.46 6.50 50.25
CA GLY A 39 41.31 5.31 50.38
C GLY A 39 40.93 4.34 51.52
N GLU A 40 39.76 4.50 52.14
CA GLU A 40 39.30 3.66 53.25
C GLU A 40 38.72 2.30 52.75
N THR A 41 39.60 1.39 52.32
CA THR A 41 39.24 0.13 51.65
C THR A 41 38.28 -0.80 52.42
N PRO A 42 38.37 -1.00 53.75
CA PRO A 42 37.45 -1.91 54.46
C PRO A 42 36.03 -1.34 54.54
N LYS A 43 35.90 -0.04 54.82
CA LYS A 43 34.61 0.67 54.85
C LYS A 43 33.99 0.77 53.46
N TYR A 44 34.81 0.95 52.42
CA TYR A 44 34.35 0.88 51.03
C TYR A 44 33.73 -0.48 50.71
N LYS A 45 34.42 -1.60 51.02
CA LYS A 45 33.91 -2.95 50.76
C LYS A 45 32.58 -3.21 51.48
N SER A 46 32.47 -2.80 52.75
CA SER A 46 31.23 -2.92 53.54
C SER A 46 30.08 -2.10 52.93
N LEU A 47 30.32 -0.83 52.58
CA LEU A 47 29.32 0.02 51.94
C LEU A 47 28.95 -0.47 50.53
N HIS A 48 29.91 -1.01 49.78
CA HIS A 48 29.67 -1.60 48.47
C HIS A 48 28.73 -2.80 48.59
N ALA A 49 29.01 -3.76 49.47
CA ALA A 49 28.14 -4.91 49.71
C ALA A 49 26.73 -4.48 50.15
N LYS A 50 26.63 -3.49 51.03
CA LYS A 50 25.36 -2.95 51.52
C LYS A 50 24.54 -2.27 50.42
N VAL A 51 25.20 -1.46 49.57
CA VAL A 51 24.56 -0.81 48.41
C VAL A 51 24.07 -1.85 47.41
N THR A 52 24.90 -2.83 47.07
CA THR A 52 24.56 -3.89 46.11
C THR A 52 23.36 -4.71 46.59
N LYS A 53 23.34 -5.10 47.88
CA LYS A 53 22.21 -5.82 48.48
C LYS A 53 20.91 -5.00 48.46
N LEU A 54 20.98 -3.72 48.82
CA LEU A 54 19.80 -2.84 48.81
C LEU A 54 19.27 -2.58 47.39
N ILE A 55 20.14 -2.41 46.40
CA ILE A 55 19.73 -2.27 45.00
C ILE A 55 19.08 -3.55 44.49
N SER A 56 19.66 -4.72 44.82
CA SER A 56 19.09 -6.02 44.45
C SER A 56 17.67 -6.19 45.01
N ASN A 57 17.49 -5.93 46.31
CA ASN A 57 16.19 -6.04 46.96
C ASN A 57 15.17 -5.03 46.40
N ALA A 58 15.59 -3.79 46.14
CA ALA A 58 14.72 -2.76 45.56
C ALA A 58 14.28 -3.11 44.13
N LYS A 59 15.17 -3.68 43.31
CA LYS A 59 14.81 -4.22 41.99
C LYS A 59 13.81 -5.36 42.11
N ALA A 60 14.06 -6.33 42.99
CA ALA A 60 13.19 -7.49 43.19
C ALA A 60 11.76 -7.07 43.58
N MET A 61 11.62 -6.14 44.54
CA MET A 61 10.31 -5.62 44.94
C MET A 61 9.60 -4.85 43.82
N TYR A 62 10.33 -4.00 43.09
CA TYR A 62 9.76 -3.23 41.98
C TYR A 62 9.21 -4.14 40.87
N TYR A 63 9.97 -5.16 40.48
CA TYR A 63 9.55 -6.09 39.43
C TYR A 63 8.43 -7.02 39.89
N LYS A 64 8.45 -7.49 41.15
CA LYS A 64 7.37 -8.28 41.74
C LYS A 64 6.04 -7.51 41.68
N SER A 65 6.01 -6.27 42.17
CA SER A 65 4.82 -5.40 42.12
C SER A 65 4.35 -5.09 40.69
N LYS A 66 5.26 -5.02 39.72
CA LYS A 66 4.94 -4.77 38.30
C LYS A 66 4.42 -6.00 37.55
N ALA A 67 4.85 -7.19 37.95
CA ALA A 67 4.45 -8.45 37.35
C ALA A 67 3.09 -8.93 37.88
N GLU A 68 2.83 -8.75 39.18
CA GLU A 68 1.57 -9.10 39.85
C GLU A 68 0.36 -8.43 39.16
N GLY A 69 -0.63 -9.22 38.74
CA GLY A 69 -1.89 -8.79 38.09
C GLY A 69 -1.81 -8.40 36.61
N SER A 70 -0.61 -8.27 36.02
CA SER A 70 -0.45 -7.80 34.64
C SER A 70 -0.65 -8.87 33.55
N HIS A 71 -0.46 -10.15 33.89
CA HIS A 71 -0.66 -11.28 32.97
C HIS A 71 -2.14 -11.47 32.57
N GLN A 72 -3.07 -11.15 33.46
CA GLN A 72 -4.51 -11.35 33.23
C GLN A 72 -5.19 -10.14 32.56
N SER A 73 -4.69 -8.93 32.80
CA SER A 73 -5.33 -7.68 32.35
C SER A 73 -4.74 -7.12 31.04
N ASN A 74 -3.45 -7.33 30.76
CA ASN A 74 -2.82 -6.80 29.54
C ASN A 74 -1.57 -7.60 29.11
N PRO A 75 -1.74 -8.64 28.28
CA PRO A 75 -0.66 -9.51 27.82
C PRO A 75 0.48 -8.78 27.07
N ALA A 76 0.17 -7.73 26.33
CA ALA A 76 1.18 -6.96 25.59
C ALA A 76 2.10 -6.15 26.53
N LYS A 77 1.54 -5.60 27.61
CA LYS A 77 2.31 -4.91 28.66
C LYS A 77 3.16 -5.91 29.45
N TRP A 78 2.66 -7.12 29.67
CA TRP A 78 3.41 -8.21 30.28
C TRP A 78 4.63 -8.61 29.43
N TYR A 79 4.42 -8.88 28.14
CA TYR A 79 5.49 -9.29 27.22
C TYR A 79 6.61 -8.24 27.12
N LYS A 80 6.26 -6.94 27.03
CA LYS A 80 7.24 -5.85 27.05
C LYS A 80 8.04 -5.77 28.37
N THR A 81 7.42 -6.13 29.48
CA THR A 81 8.06 -6.11 30.80
C THR A 81 9.03 -7.29 30.95
N MET A 82 8.67 -8.47 30.44
CA MET A 82 9.56 -9.64 30.35
C MET A 82 10.75 -9.41 29.43
N TYR A 83 10.54 -8.81 28.27
CA TYR A 83 11.63 -8.54 27.33
C TYR A 83 12.70 -7.62 27.94
N LYS A 84 12.28 -6.62 28.73
CA LYS A 84 13.20 -5.74 29.48
C LYS A 84 13.95 -6.44 30.61
N LEU A 85 13.39 -7.52 31.16
CA LEU A 85 14.03 -8.35 32.18
C LEU A 85 15.04 -9.32 31.56
N ALA A 86 14.69 -9.94 30.43
CA ALA A 86 15.59 -10.81 29.67
C ALA A 86 16.81 -10.04 29.15
N ALA A 87 16.60 -8.88 28.51
CA ALA A 87 17.67 -8.04 27.95
C ALA A 87 18.66 -7.48 29.00
N ALA A 88 18.29 -7.47 30.29
CA ALA A 88 19.19 -7.04 31.37
C ALA A 88 20.17 -8.13 31.84
N THR A 89 20.06 -9.36 31.30
CA THR A 89 20.80 -10.55 31.76
C THR A 89 21.83 -11.03 30.74
N GLU A 90 21.95 -10.38 29.59
CA GLU A 90 22.93 -10.77 28.57
C GLU A 90 24.34 -10.32 28.96
N ASN A 91 25.08 -11.20 29.64
CA ASN A 91 26.53 -11.25 29.50
C ASN A 91 26.83 -12.00 28.20
N GLN A 92 26.90 -11.28 27.07
CA GLN A 92 27.44 -11.85 25.85
C GLN A 92 28.97 -11.89 25.96
N GLN A 93 29.55 -13.09 25.95
CA GLN A 93 30.94 -13.24 25.52
C GLN A 93 31.00 -12.85 24.05
N SER A 94 31.81 -11.83 23.75
CA SER A 94 32.00 -11.30 22.40
C SER A 94 32.72 -12.32 21.52
N LEU A 95 31.98 -13.04 20.67
CA LEU A 95 32.56 -13.51 19.42
C LEU A 95 32.78 -12.27 18.53
N SER A 96 33.96 -12.16 17.93
CA SER A 96 34.28 -11.08 17.00
C SER A 96 33.42 -11.21 15.74
N SER A 97 32.38 -10.38 15.63
CA SER A 97 31.63 -10.19 14.39
C SER A 97 32.50 -9.47 13.36
N PRO A 98 32.32 -9.76 12.04
CA PRO A 98 32.96 -8.98 10.98
C PRO A 98 32.61 -7.50 11.09
N ASP A 99 33.53 -6.61 10.71
CA ASP A 99 33.28 -5.17 10.73
C ASP A 99 32.19 -4.81 9.70
N HIS A 100 31.46 -3.71 9.95
CA HIS A 100 30.39 -3.26 9.06
C HIS A 100 30.91 -2.95 7.65
N ALA A 101 32.16 -2.50 7.53
CA ALA A 101 32.84 -2.29 6.25
C ALA A 101 33.01 -3.61 5.48
N ASP A 102 33.42 -4.69 6.16
CA ASP A 102 33.58 -6.01 5.55
C ASP A 102 32.24 -6.56 5.06
N LEU A 103 31.17 -6.37 5.84
CA LEU A 103 29.81 -6.78 5.46
C LEU A 103 29.30 -6.01 4.23
N MET A 104 29.61 -4.71 4.14
CA MET A 104 29.27 -3.89 2.96
C MET A 104 30.06 -4.32 1.73
N GLU A 105 31.36 -4.62 1.87
CA GLU A 105 32.17 -5.13 0.76
C GLU A 105 31.66 -6.50 0.27
N ILE A 106 31.30 -7.40 1.19
CA ILE A 106 30.71 -8.70 0.86
C ILE A 106 29.36 -8.51 0.14
N ALA A 107 28.50 -7.62 0.64
CA ALA A 107 27.21 -7.31 0.00
C ALA A 107 27.40 -6.74 -1.40
N ASP A 108 28.34 -5.82 -1.58
CA ASP A 108 28.70 -5.24 -2.88
C ASP A 108 29.27 -6.29 -3.84
N ARG A 109 30.15 -7.17 -3.36
CA ARG A 109 30.71 -8.26 -4.16
C ARG A 109 29.63 -9.26 -4.57
N LEU A 110 28.71 -9.59 -3.67
CA LEU A 110 27.54 -10.40 -3.99
C LEU A 110 26.68 -9.71 -5.05
N GLN A 111 26.33 -8.44 -4.83
CA GLN A 111 25.55 -7.66 -5.80
C GLN A 111 26.24 -7.62 -7.17
N ARG A 112 27.54 -7.33 -7.23
CA ARG A 112 28.33 -7.35 -8.48
C ARG A 112 28.36 -8.73 -9.11
N SER A 113 28.47 -9.81 -8.34
CA SER A 113 28.39 -11.17 -8.88
C SER A 113 27.02 -11.47 -9.50
N PHE A 114 25.96 -10.95 -8.88
CA PHE A 114 24.60 -11.04 -9.40
C PHE A 114 24.35 -10.10 -10.58
N THR A 115 25.06 -8.99 -10.74
CA THR A 115 24.83 -8.01 -11.82
C THR A 115 25.81 -8.15 -12.99
N LYS A 116 27.00 -8.74 -12.78
CA LYS A 116 28.09 -8.87 -13.77
C LYS A 116 27.68 -9.60 -15.06
N PRO A 117 26.90 -10.70 -15.03
CA PRO A 117 26.45 -11.37 -16.26
C PRO A 117 25.52 -10.51 -17.13
N TRP A 118 25.03 -9.38 -16.62
CA TRP A 118 23.93 -8.62 -17.22
C TRP A 118 24.32 -7.19 -17.62
N LEU A 119 25.58 -6.79 -17.38
CA LEU A 119 26.14 -5.53 -17.85
C LEU A 119 26.24 -5.56 -19.40
N GLY A 120 25.43 -4.75 -20.08
CA GLY A 120 25.46 -4.59 -21.54
C GLY A 120 24.31 -5.25 -22.32
N ILE A 121 23.37 -5.92 -21.65
CA ILE A 121 22.16 -6.46 -22.30
C ILE A 121 21.14 -5.33 -22.46
N GLN A 122 20.76 -5.00 -23.69
CA GLN A 122 19.60 -4.14 -23.94
C GLN A 122 18.32 -4.98 -23.82
N PRO A 123 17.32 -4.53 -23.04
CA PRO A 123 16.12 -5.30 -22.77
C PRO A 123 15.11 -5.14 -23.91
N ASP A 124 15.42 -5.72 -25.07
CA ASP A 124 14.38 -6.03 -26.05
C ASP A 124 13.72 -7.35 -25.64
N LEU A 125 12.40 -7.33 -25.52
CA LEU A 125 11.62 -8.51 -25.18
C LEU A 125 11.78 -9.57 -26.27
N PRO A 126 11.82 -10.87 -25.91
CA PRO A 126 12.01 -11.92 -26.89
C PRO A 126 10.85 -11.91 -27.89
N ARG A 127 11.14 -12.01 -29.18
CA ARG A 127 10.08 -12.17 -30.18
C ARG A 127 9.55 -13.60 -30.13
N LEU A 128 8.23 -13.76 -30.23
CA LEU A 128 7.57 -15.08 -30.22
C LEU A 128 8.22 -16.08 -31.20
N GLN A 129 8.58 -15.62 -32.40
CA GLN A 129 9.24 -16.42 -33.44
C GLN A 129 10.56 -17.08 -32.96
N ALA A 130 11.28 -16.44 -32.04
CA ALA A 130 12.56 -16.95 -31.53
C ALA A 130 12.39 -18.12 -30.55
N VAL A 131 11.27 -18.17 -29.82
CA VAL A 131 11.01 -19.15 -28.74
C VAL A 131 9.88 -20.12 -29.07
N GLU A 132 9.23 -19.99 -30.23
CA GLU A 132 8.06 -20.78 -30.61
C GLU A 132 8.30 -22.30 -30.57
N HIS A 133 9.51 -22.73 -30.94
CA HIS A 133 9.92 -24.14 -30.94
C HIS A 133 10.07 -24.75 -29.54
N LEU A 134 10.13 -23.93 -28.48
CA LEU A 134 10.28 -24.36 -27.09
C LEU A 134 8.93 -24.54 -26.37
N LEU A 135 7.82 -24.16 -27.02
CA LEU A 135 6.49 -24.06 -26.40
C LEU A 135 5.59 -25.24 -26.81
N LYS A 136 4.85 -25.80 -25.84
CA LYS A 136 4.10 -27.07 -26.00
C LYS A 136 2.93 -27.07 -26.99
N ASP A 137 2.24 -25.95 -27.16
CA ASP A 137 0.95 -25.89 -27.88
C ASP A 137 0.88 -24.66 -28.80
N SER A 138 0.43 -24.82 -30.04
CA SER A 138 0.31 -23.69 -30.99
C SER A 138 -0.93 -22.82 -30.73
N HIS A 139 -1.97 -23.36 -30.09
CA HIS A 139 -3.23 -22.67 -29.78
C HIS A 139 -3.62 -22.82 -28.30
N PRO A 140 -4.18 -21.78 -27.66
CA PRO A 140 -4.61 -21.86 -26.27
C PRO A 140 -5.75 -22.88 -26.10
N PRO A 141 -5.67 -23.80 -25.13
CA PRO A 141 -6.79 -24.69 -24.83
C PRO A 141 -7.97 -23.89 -24.28
N LEU A 142 -9.16 -24.10 -24.83
CA LEU A 142 -10.39 -23.48 -24.36
C LEU A 142 -10.75 -24.04 -22.97
N PRO A 143 -10.95 -23.19 -21.94
CA PRO A 143 -11.32 -23.67 -20.62
C PRO A 143 -12.75 -24.22 -20.63
N SER A 144 -12.98 -25.33 -19.92
CA SER A 144 -14.33 -25.88 -19.79
C SER A 144 -15.20 -25.04 -18.85
N ILE A 145 -16.52 -25.01 -19.11
CA ILE A 145 -17.49 -24.28 -18.27
C ILE A 145 -17.40 -24.74 -16.80
N GLY A 146 -17.16 -26.03 -16.55
CA GLY A 146 -17.00 -26.59 -15.21
C GLY A 146 -15.76 -26.06 -14.48
N GLN A 147 -14.63 -25.94 -15.18
CA GLN A 147 -13.40 -25.36 -14.63
C GLN A 147 -13.60 -23.90 -14.24
N VAL A 148 -14.19 -23.10 -15.14
CA VAL A 148 -14.48 -21.68 -14.89
C VAL A 148 -15.42 -21.52 -13.70
N LYS A 149 -16.51 -22.28 -13.61
CA LYS A 149 -17.45 -22.25 -12.48
C LYS A 149 -16.76 -22.59 -11.16
N THR A 150 -15.87 -23.58 -11.15
CA THR A 150 -15.12 -23.97 -9.94
C THR A 150 -14.20 -22.86 -9.45
N VAL A 151 -13.48 -22.21 -10.38
CA VAL A 151 -12.60 -21.08 -10.04
C VAL A 151 -13.42 -19.91 -9.50
N LEU A 152 -14.54 -19.58 -10.14
CA LEU A 152 -15.45 -18.50 -9.71
C LEU A 152 -16.02 -18.73 -8.31
N LYS A 153 -16.42 -19.96 -7.96
CA LYS A 153 -16.93 -20.31 -6.62
C LYS A 153 -15.91 -20.04 -5.50
N HIS A 154 -14.63 -20.25 -5.77
CA HIS A 154 -13.55 -20.05 -4.79
C HIS A 154 -12.96 -18.64 -4.80
N LEU A 155 -13.45 -17.76 -5.67
CA LEU A 155 -13.04 -16.37 -5.64
C LEU A 155 -13.84 -15.63 -4.56
N ASN A 156 -13.11 -14.93 -3.69
CA ASN A 156 -13.74 -14.13 -2.66
C ASN A 156 -14.42 -12.90 -3.30
N SER A 157 -15.75 -12.90 -3.34
CA SER A 157 -16.56 -11.79 -3.86
C SER A 157 -16.32 -10.46 -3.14
N ARG A 158 -15.80 -10.49 -1.90
CA ARG A 158 -15.42 -9.30 -1.13
C ARG A 158 -14.06 -8.71 -1.56
N LYS A 159 -13.25 -9.42 -2.36
CA LYS A 159 -11.95 -8.96 -2.86
C LYS A 159 -12.03 -8.56 -4.34
N ALA A 160 -12.57 -7.36 -4.57
CA ALA A 160 -12.44 -6.52 -5.76
C ALA A 160 -12.10 -7.13 -7.13
N THR A 161 -13.04 -6.91 -8.05
CA THR A 161 -13.08 -7.28 -9.46
C THR A 161 -12.93 -6.02 -10.34
N GLY A 162 -11.76 -5.76 -10.92
CA GLY A 162 -11.71 -5.05 -12.22
C GLY A 162 -12.35 -5.93 -13.31
N SER A 163 -12.81 -5.40 -14.45
CA SER A 163 -12.32 -4.25 -15.22
C SER A 163 -13.23 -3.00 -15.26
N ASP A 164 -14.41 -2.97 -14.61
CA ASP A 164 -15.33 -1.83 -14.84
C ASP A 164 -16.27 -1.45 -13.66
N ASN A 165 -16.34 -2.17 -12.53
CA ASN A 165 -17.30 -1.82 -11.45
C ASN A 165 -16.75 -2.04 -10.02
N ILE A 166 -15.91 -1.06 -9.60
CA ILE A 166 -15.23 -0.76 -8.30
C ILE A 166 -15.55 -1.65 -7.08
N PRO A 167 -14.56 -2.44 -6.59
CA PRO A 167 -14.65 -2.93 -5.20
C PRO A 167 -13.37 -2.87 -4.30
N ALA A 168 -13.62 -3.02 -2.98
CA ALA A 168 -12.80 -3.14 -1.75
C ALA A 168 -11.61 -2.20 -1.41
N TRP A 169 -10.86 -1.63 -2.35
CA TRP A 169 -9.69 -0.80 -2.00
C TRP A 169 -9.93 0.71 -2.03
N CYS A 170 -11.09 1.18 -2.48
CA CYS A 170 -11.61 2.47 -1.98
C CYS A 170 -11.78 2.47 -0.44
N LEU A 171 -11.72 1.30 0.20
CA LEU A 171 -12.05 1.01 1.61
C LEU A 171 -10.92 0.33 2.41
N LYS A 172 -9.69 0.24 1.88
CA LYS A 172 -8.55 -0.20 2.70
C LYS A 172 -7.53 0.93 2.81
N ARG A 173 -7.40 1.46 4.04
CA ARG A 173 -6.25 2.26 4.45
C ARG A 173 -4.99 1.50 4.00
N PRO A 174 -4.14 2.08 3.15
CA PRO A 174 -2.88 1.45 2.80
C PRO A 174 -2.15 1.16 4.12
N ILE A 175 -1.66 -0.07 4.27
CA ILE A 175 -1.01 -0.49 5.51
C ILE A 175 0.33 0.24 5.54
N PRO A 176 0.59 1.10 6.54
CA PRO A 176 1.84 1.80 6.60
C PRO A 176 2.92 0.84 7.14
N LYS A 177 4.07 0.82 6.48
CA LYS A 177 5.28 0.08 6.89
C LYS A 177 5.80 0.59 8.24
N ILE A 178 5.61 1.89 8.50
CA ILE A 178 6.01 2.58 9.74
C ILE A 178 4.84 3.35 10.35
N ARG A 179 4.84 3.60 11.67
CA ARG A 179 3.78 4.41 12.32
C ARG A 179 4.41 5.51 13.20
N PRO A 180 4.09 6.79 12.96
CA PRO A 180 3.27 7.33 11.87
C PRO A 180 4.01 7.32 10.51
N PRO A 181 3.30 7.14 9.38
CA PRO A 181 3.88 7.33 8.05
C PRO A 181 4.17 8.81 7.80
N THR A 182 5.31 9.11 7.17
CA THR A 182 5.79 10.47 6.89
C THR A 182 5.79 10.76 5.40
N ASP A 183 6.04 9.73 4.58
CA ASP A 183 6.08 9.80 3.12
C ASP A 183 5.02 8.88 2.47
N LEU A 184 4.29 9.41 1.48
CA LEU A 184 3.17 8.72 0.84
C LEU A 184 3.59 7.60 -0.12
N ASP A 185 4.81 7.64 -0.65
CA ASP A 185 5.28 6.70 -1.67
C ASP A 185 6.15 5.57 -1.08
N SER A 186 6.97 5.86 -0.06
CA SER A 186 7.85 4.88 0.59
C SER A 186 7.19 4.13 1.73
N ASP A 187 6.32 4.80 2.50
CA ASP A 187 5.89 4.29 3.81
C ASP A 187 4.65 3.42 3.75
N PHE A 188 4.10 3.18 2.55
CA PHE A 188 2.94 2.32 2.35
C PHE A 188 3.28 1.08 1.52
N HIS A 189 2.57 -0.02 1.79
CA HIS A 189 2.62 -1.18 0.90
C HIS A 189 1.89 -0.89 -0.41
N GLN A 190 2.61 -0.90 -1.52
CA GLN A 190 2.03 -0.83 -2.86
C GLN A 190 1.47 -2.21 -3.21
N VAL A 191 0.15 -2.37 -3.20
CA VAL A 191 -0.53 -3.63 -3.53
C VAL A 191 -1.45 -3.42 -4.72
N SER A 192 -1.08 -4.01 -5.86
CA SER A 192 -1.87 -3.96 -7.10
C SER A 192 -2.85 -5.13 -7.15
N VAL A 193 -4.13 -4.85 -6.95
CA VAL A 193 -5.18 -5.89 -6.98
C VAL A 193 -5.60 -6.15 -8.42
N LEU A 194 -5.46 -7.41 -8.88
CA LEU A 194 -5.88 -7.81 -10.21
C LEU A 194 -7.41 -7.80 -10.38
N PRO A 195 -7.90 -7.46 -11.59
CA PRO A 195 -9.25 -7.74 -12.06
C PRO A 195 -9.71 -9.18 -11.78
N GLN A 196 -11.02 -9.40 -11.61
CA GLN A 196 -11.50 -10.76 -11.30
C GLN A 196 -11.33 -11.70 -12.46
N LEU A 197 -11.62 -11.20 -13.65
CA LEU A 197 -11.39 -11.95 -14.88
C LEU A 197 -9.90 -12.31 -14.99
N ALA A 198 -9.00 -11.38 -14.66
CA ALA A 198 -7.56 -11.64 -14.63
C ALA A 198 -7.19 -12.70 -13.57
N LYS A 199 -7.79 -12.71 -12.38
CA LYS A 199 -7.59 -13.75 -11.36
C LYS A 199 -8.08 -15.13 -11.81
N VAL A 200 -9.18 -15.19 -12.59
CA VAL A 200 -9.66 -16.45 -13.17
C VAL A 200 -8.63 -16.97 -14.16
N ILE A 201 -8.18 -16.11 -15.08
CA ILE A 201 -7.19 -16.46 -16.10
C ILE A 201 -5.88 -16.89 -15.44
N GLU A 202 -5.37 -16.15 -14.46
CA GLU A 202 -4.16 -16.49 -13.68
C GLU A 202 -4.25 -17.89 -13.07
N LYS A 203 -5.38 -18.23 -12.44
CA LYS A 203 -5.59 -19.54 -11.84
C LYS A 203 -5.63 -20.66 -12.88
N LEU A 204 -6.31 -20.45 -14.00
CA LEU A 204 -6.38 -21.44 -15.09
C LEU A 204 -4.99 -21.66 -15.70
N GLN A 205 -4.28 -20.57 -15.98
CA GLN A 205 -2.92 -20.58 -16.52
C GLN A 205 -1.94 -21.31 -15.59
N LEU A 206 -2.03 -21.09 -14.28
CA LEU A 206 -1.23 -21.82 -13.28
C LEU A 206 -1.60 -23.29 -13.20
N GLN A 207 -2.88 -23.66 -13.31
CA GLN A 207 -3.32 -25.06 -13.32
C GLN A 207 -2.76 -25.82 -14.53
N LEU A 208 -2.80 -25.20 -15.71
CA LEU A 208 -2.30 -25.79 -16.96
C LEU A 208 -0.78 -26.01 -16.93
N ASN A 209 -0.04 -25.08 -16.32
CA ASN A 209 1.43 -25.09 -16.32
C ASN A 209 2.04 -25.60 -15.01
N LYS A 210 1.22 -26.12 -14.07
CA LYS A 210 1.70 -26.55 -12.75
C LYS A 210 2.81 -27.59 -12.82
N SER A 211 2.75 -28.50 -13.79
CA SER A 211 3.77 -29.55 -14.01
C SER A 211 5.09 -29.01 -14.54
N SER A 212 5.07 -27.86 -15.23
CA SER A 212 6.26 -27.18 -15.76
C SER A 212 7.06 -26.51 -14.64
N PHE A 213 6.42 -26.10 -13.54
CA PHE A 213 7.08 -25.47 -12.39
C PHE A 213 7.62 -26.50 -11.40
N LYS A 214 8.91 -26.84 -11.51
CA LYS A 214 9.62 -27.67 -10.53
C LYS A 214 10.00 -26.85 -9.29
N ILE A 215 9.15 -26.90 -8.26
CA ILE A 215 9.43 -26.24 -6.97
C ILE A 215 10.49 -27.05 -6.22
N LYS A 216 11.55 -26.37 -5.72
CA LYS A 216 12.59 -27.03 -4.93
C LYS A 216 12.05 -27.47 -3.55
N THR A 217 12.59 -28.55 -3.00
CA THR A 217 12.16 -29.13 -1.71
C THR A 217 12.30 -28.17 -0.53
N ASN A 218 13.25 -27.25 -0.60
CA ASN A 218 13.54 -26.24 0.42
C ASN A 218 12.78 -24.91 0.22
N GLN A 219 11.83 -24.85 -0.72
CA GLN A 219 10.99 -23.66 -0.91
C GLN A 219 9.69 -23.76 -0.10
N HIS A 220 9.61 -22.99 0.98
CA HIS A 220 8.42 -22.95 1.85
C HIS A 220 7.38 -21.91 1.43
N ALA A 221 7.81 -20.83 0.76
CA ALA A 221 6.90 -19.76 0.33
C ALA A 221 6.14 -20.14 -0.96
N PHE A 222 4.83 -19.88 -0.97
CA PHE A 222 3.93 -20.16 -2.11
C PHE A 222 3.81 -21.64 -2.51
N THR A 223 4.24 -22.56 -1.65
CA THR A 223 4.15 -24.02 -1.85
C THR A 223 2.99 -24.58 -1.04
N SER A 224 2.19 -25.48 -1.64
CA SER A 224 1.12 -26.17 -0.90
C SER A 224 1.69 -27.01 0.24
N GLY A 225 1.03 -27.03 1.39
CA GLY A 225 1.47 -27.76 2.59
C GLY A 225 2.61 -27.12 3.38
N HIS A 226 3.15 -25.98 2.92
CA HIS A 226 4.24 -25.26 3.60
C HIS A 226 3.75 -23.95 4.20
N SER A 227 4.41 -23.51 5.27
CA SER A 227 4.13 -22.26 5.99
C SER A 227 5.42 -21.61 6.50
N THR A 228 5.33 -20.38 7.00
CA THR A 228 6.45 -19.70 7.67
C THR A 228 6.94 -20.48 8.90
N VAL A 229 6.03 -21.17 9.60
CA VAL A 229 6.37 -22.04 10.72
C VAL A 229 7.22 -23.21 10.23
N SER A 230 6.79 -23.88 9.15
CA SER A 230 7.57 -25.00 8.59
C SER A 230 8.99 -24.59 8.17
N ALA A 231 9.16 -23.36 7.66
CA ALA A 231 10.46 -22.82 7.28
C ALA A 231 11.36 -22.63 8.50
N LEU A 232 10.84 -21.98 9.55
CA LEU A 232 11.60 -21.74 10.78
C LEU A 232 11.92 -23.05 11.51
N THR A 233 10.98 -24.00 11.54
CA THR A 233 11.22 -25.32 12.13
C THR A 233 12.30 -26.09 11.38
N SER A 234 12.26 -26.11 10.03
CA SER A 234 13.30 -26.77 9.24
C SER A 234 14.68 -26.13 9.42
N ILE A 235 14.75 -24.80 9.40
CA ILE A 235 16.01 -24.06 9.61
C ILE A 235 16.56 -24.35 11.02
N SER A 236 15.71 -24.29 12.04
CA SER A 236 16.12 -24.54 13.43
C SER A 236 16.57 -25.97 13.64
N GLN A 237 15.87 -26.95 13.06
CA GLN A 237 16.26 -28.35 13.12
C GLN A 237 17.63 -28.57 12.47
N ASN A 238 17.86 -28.00 11.28
CA ASN A 238 19.17 -28.06 10.62
C ASN A 238 20.28 -27.47 11.50
N TRP A 239 19.99 -26.39 12.24
CA TRP A 239 20.96 -25.80 13.16
C TRP A 239 21.26 -26.75 14.32
N PHE A 240 20.24 -27.34 14.96
CA PHE A 240 20.43 -28.31 16.05
C PHE A 240 21.17 -29.56 15.60
N ASP A 241 20.80 -30.13 14.46
CA ASP A 241 21.46 -31.30 13.89
C ASP A 241 22.94 -31.02 13.59
N SER A 242 23.26 -29.80 13.12
CA SER A 242 24.63 -29.40 12.83
C SER A 242 25.46 -29.16 14.10
N THR A 243 24.84 -28.70 15.20
CA THR A 243 25.53 -28.50 16.48
C THR A 243 25.73 -29.80 17.26
N ASP A 244 24.78 -30.73 17.16
CA ASP A 244 24.76 -31.97 17.96
C ASP A 244 25.56 -33.12 17.30
N ASN A 245 25.62 -33.21 15.96
CA ASN A 245 26.26 -34.33 15.25
C ASN A 245 27.78 -34.21 15.07
N SER A 246 28.51 -33.49 15.93
CA SER A 246 29.97 -33.36 15.81
C SER A 246 30.72 -34.30 16.76
N SER A 247 31.25 -35.40 16.22
CA SER A 247 32.23 -36.26 16.90
C SER A 247 33.59 -35.58 17.16
N THR A 248 33.75 -34.32 16.75
CA THR A 248 35.02 -33.55 16.77
C THR A 248 34.90 -32.15 17.40
N GLY A 249 34.09 -32.00 18.45
CA GLY A 249 34.03 -30.78 19.29
C GLY A 249 33.01 -29.73 18.84
N ARG A 250 32.65 -28.82 19.77
CA ARG A 250 31.59 -27.80 19.62
C ARG A 250 31.74 -27.01 18.31
N GLN A 251 30.86 -27.26 17.34
CA GLN A 251 30.74 -26.46 16.11
C GLN A 251 29.71 -25.35 16.29
N GLY A 252 30.00 -24.17 15.73
CA GLY A 252 29.08 -23.04 15.66
C GLY A 252 28.38 -23.00 14.31
N VAL A 253 27.13 -22.55 14.28
CA VAL A 253 26.36 -22.35 13.05
C VAL A 253 26.37 -20.88 12.67
N HIS A 254 26.75 -20.59 11.43
CA HIS A 254 26.68 -19.25 10.85
C HIS A 254 25.49 -19.17 9.88
N ALA A 255 24.64 -18.17 10.05
CA ALA A 255 23.49 -17.93 9.17
C ALA A 255 23.68 -16.64 8.37
N LEU A 256 23.51 -16.72 7.05
CA LEU A 256 23.50 -15.58 6.13
C LEU A 256 22.07 -15.31 5.67
N PHE A 257 21.57 -14.12 5.96
CA PHE A 257 20.26 -13.65 5.48
C PHE A 257 20.47 -12.63 4.35
N VAL A 258 19.85 -12.89 3.20
CA VAL A 258 19.91 -12.01 2.02
C VAL A 258 18.52 -11.42 1.78
N ASP A 259 18.43 -10.09 1.72
CA ASP A 259 17.19 -9.38 1.42
C ASP A 259 17.27 -8.68 0.05
N PHE A 260 16.23 -8.85 -0.76
CA PHE A 260 16.16 -8.26 -2.09
C PHE A 260 15.32 -6.98 -2.05
N ARG A 261 15.93 -5.84 -2.37
CA ARG A 261 15.20 -4.57 -2.49
C ARG A 261 14.17 -4.66 -3.62
N LYS A 262 12.90 -4.38 -3.30
CA LYS A 262 11.79 -4.31 -4.29
C LYS A 262 11.83 -5.47 -5.30
N ALA A 263 11.90 -6.69 -4.80
CA ALA A 263 12.19 -7.89 -5.59
C ALA A 263 11.33 -8.06 -6.87
N PHE A 264 10.07 -7.59 -6.86
CA PHE A 264 9.18 -7.66 -8.03
C PHE A 264 9.37 -6.50 -9.03
N ASP A 265 9.81 -5.33 -8.57
CA ASP A 265 9.96 -4.14 -9.43
C ASP A 265 11.24 -4.20 -10.28
N PHE A 266 12.24 -4.96 -9.82
CA PHE A 266 13.54 -5.11 -10.50
C PHE A 266 13.70 -6.43 -11.25
N VAL A 267 12.62 -7.19 -11.43
CA VAL A 267 12.68 -8.40 -12.28
C VAL A 267 12.79 -7.97 -13.74
N ASP A 268 13.88 -8.35 -14.39
CA ASP A 268 14.01 -8.18 -15.83
C ASP A 268 13.01 -9.09 -16.56
N HIS A 269 12.10 -8.47 -17.32
CA HIS A 269 11.03 -9.18 -18.01
C HIS A 269 11.54 -10.11 -19.12
N LYS A 270 12.67 -9.79 -19.77
CA LYS A 270 13.26 -10.62 -20.84
C LYS A 270 13.80 -11.91 -20.25
N ILE A 271 14.63 -11.81 -19.20
CA ILE A 271 15.21 -12.99 -18.52
C ILE A 271 14.10 -13.88 -17.96
N LEU A 272 13.04 -13.28 -17.42
CA LEU A 272 11.89 -14.02 -16.93
C LEU A 272 11.21 -14.79 -18.08
N LEU A 273 10.95 -14.15 -19.22
CA LEU A 273 10.31 -14.78 -20.37
C LEU A 273 11.18 -15.86 -21.02
N ASP A 274 12.49 -15.66 -21.12
CA ASP A 274 13.43 -16.66 -21.64
C ASP A 274 13.44 -17.91 -20.75
N LYS A 275 13.56 -17.72 -19.42
CA LYS A 275 13.45 -18.83 -18.46
C LYS A 275 12.11 -19.55 -18.54
N LEU A 276 11.01 -18.82 -18.74
CA LEU A 276 9.70 -19.44 -18.89
C LEU A 276 9.62 -20.29 -20.17
N ALA A 277 10.20 -19.84 -21.28
CA ALA A 277 10.28 -20.62 -22.51
C ALA A 277 11.04 -21.94 -22.28
N ASP A 278 12.16 -21.90 -21.56
CA ASP A 278 12.95 -23.09 -21.22
C ASP A 278 12.24 -24.06 -20.25
N MET A 279 11.24 -23.58 -19.51
CA MET A 279 10.48 -24.38 -18.55
C MET A 279 9.38 -25.24 -19.20
N ASN A 280 9.33 -25.34 -20.52
CA ASN A 280 8.37 -26.17 -21.25
C ASN A 280 6.92 -25.81 -20.88
N VAL A 281 6.64 -24.51 -20.81
CA VAL A 281 5.31 -23.92 -20.58
C VAL A 281 4.50 -23.87 -21.89
N THR A 282 3.20 -23.67 -21.79
CA THR A 282 2.34 -23.50 -22.96
C THR A 282 2.59 -22.15 -23.64
N ARG A 283 2.43 -22.07 -24.97
CA ARG A 283 2.53 -20.79 -25.72
C ARG A 283 1.55 -19.75 -25.21
N SER A 284 0.35 -20.19 -24.85
CA SER A 284 -0.71 -19.36 -24.29
C SER A 284 -0.31 -18.72 -22.97
N PHE A 285 0.40 -19.45 -22.11
CA PHE A 285 0.95 -18.94 -20.86
C PHE A 285 2.04 -17.91 -21.10
N TRP A 286 2.97 -18.22 -22.01
CA TRP A 286 4.08 -17.34 -22.33
C TRP A 286 3.60 -16.01 -22.92
N LEU A 287 2.70 -16.04 -23.91
CA LEU A 287 2.09 -14.84 -24.49
C LEU A 287 1.28 -14.03 -23.48
N TRP A 288 0.54 -14.72 -22.61
CA TRP A 288 -0.19 -14.07 -21.53
C TRP A 288 0.75 -13.40 -20.54
N MET A 289 1.87 -14.03 -20.17
CA MET A 289 2.89 -13.45 -19.29
C MET A 289 3.57 -12.23 -19.94
N MET A 290 3.90 -12.30 -21.22
CA MET A 290 4.44 -11.17 -21.98
C MET A 290 3.47 -9.97 -21.94
N SER A 291 2.20 -10.20 -22.28
CA SER A 291 1.15 -9.17 -22.19
C SER A 291 0.88 -8.70 -20.75
N PHE A 292 1.01 -9.58 -19.76
CA PHE A 292 0.81 -9.25 -18.35
C PHE A 292 1.93 -8.38 -17.79
N LEU A 293 3.15 -8.50 -18.30
CA LEU A 293 4.31 -7.74 -17.84
C LEU A 293 4.47 -6.41 -18.58
N GLU A 294 4.00 -6.32 -19.83
CA GLU A 294 4.11 -5.12 -20.66
C GLU A 294 3.01 -4.07 -20.38
N GLY A 295 3.38 -2.78 -20.51
CA GLY A 295 2.43 -1.68 -20.70
C GLY A 295 1.45 -1.40 -19.55
N ARG A 296 1.62 -2.03 -18.39
CA ARG A 296 0.71 -1.85 -17.26
C ARG A 296 0.99 -0.56 -16.50
N THR A 297 0.01 0.34 -16.53
CA THR A 297 -0.03 1.49 -15.63
C THR A 297 -1.02 1.23 -14.52
N GLN A 298 -0.63 1.48 -13.27
CA GLN A 298 -1.59 1.53 -12.17
C GLN A 298 -2.53 2.71 -12.39
N GLN A 299 -3.84 2.44 -12.58
CA GLN A 299 -4.83 3.51 -12.62
C GLN A 299 -4.91 4.15 -11.23
N ASP A 300 -4.36 5.35 -11.10
CA ASP A 300 -4.43 6.13 -9.88
C ASP A 300 -5.82 6.77 -9.66
N LEU A 301 -6.80 6.49 -10.55
CA LEU A 301 -8.14 7.09 -10.62
C LEU A 301 -8.08 8.63 -10.76
N LYS A 302 -7.02 9.19 -11.34
CA LYS A 302 -6.97 10.61 -11.72
C LYS A 302 -7.44 10.81 -13.15
N TRP A 303 -7.95 12.00 -13.43
CA TRP A 303 -8.50 12.36 -14.73
C TRP A 303 -7.48 13.04 -15.66
N ASN A 304 -6.21 13.15 -15.26
CA ASN A 304 -5.17 13.85 -16.03
C ASN A 304 -5.03 13.30 -17.44
N LYS A 305 -4.74 12.00 -17.57
CA LYS A 305 -4.59 11.33 -18.88
C LYS A 305 -5.87 11.40 -19.71
N HIS A 306 -7.03 11.26 -19.07
CA HIS A 306 -8.33 11.39 -19.74
C HIS A 306 -8.54 12.80 -20.32
N VAL A 307 -8.26 13.84 -19.53
CA VAL A 307 -8.38 15.24 -19.96
C VAL A 307 -7.37 15.57 -21.06
N GLU A 308 -6.13 15.09 -20.94
CA GLU A 308 -5.10 15.21 -21.98
C GLU A 308 -5.57 14.58 -23.30
N GLU A 309 -6.08 13.35 -23.27
CA GLU A 309 -6.56 12.68 -24.48
C GLU A 309 -7.80 13.36 -25.07
N THR A 310 -8.71 13.82 -24.21
CA THR A 310 -9.94 14.54 -24.61
C THR A 310 -9.61 15.87 -25.29
N THR A 311 -8.74 16.68 -24.67
CA THR A 311 -8.28 17.96 -25.23
C THR A 311 -7.51 17.74 -26.52
N ARG A 312 -6.65 16.72 -26.61
CA ARG A 312 -5.93 16.35 -27.84
C ARG A 312 -6.88 15.97 -28.97
N LYS A 313 -7.90 15.13 -28.71
CA LYS A 313 -8.93 14.74 -29.70
C LYS A 313 -9.74 15.95 -30.17
N ALA A 314 -10.17 16.80 -29.25
CA ALA A 314 -10.90 18.03 -29.57
C ALA A 314 -10.03 19.02 -30.37
N ALA A 315 -8.75 19.18 -29.99
CA ALA A 315 -7.83 20.09 -30.64
C ALA A 315 -7.55 19.74 -32.11
N LYS A 316 -7.54 18.45 -32.47
CA LYS A 316 -7.43 18.00 -33.88
C LYS A 316 -8.57 18.55 -34.75
N ASN A 317 -9.77 18.70 -34.19
CA ASN A 317 -10.94 19.21 -34.89
C ASN A 317 -10.96 20.74 -35.02
N LEU A 318 -10.03 21.47 -34.38
CA LEU A 318 -9.87 22.92 -34.61
C LEU A 318 -9.48 23.24 -36.06
N TYR A 319 -8.91 22.27 -36.78
CA TYR A 319 -8.65 22.42 -38.22
C TYR A 319 -9.92 22.78 -38.98
N CYS A 320 -11.05 22.10 -38.72
CA CYS A 320 -12.32 22.38 -39.39
C CYS A 320 -12.77 23.84 -39.19
N LEU A 321 -12.59 24.39 -37.98
CA LEU A 321 -12.90 25.80 -37.71
C LEU A 321 -11.97 26.76 -38.47
N ARG A 322 -10.69 26.40 -38.61
CA ARG A 322 -9.74 27.20 -39.41
C ARG A 322 -10.11 27.19 -40.88
N GLU A 323 -10.56 26.06 -41.41
CA GLU A 323 -11.05 25.96 -42.78
C GLU A 323 -12.32 26.80 -43.00
N CYS A 324 -13.29 26.76 -42.07
CA CYS A 324 -14.45 27.66 -42.13
C CYS A 324 -14.02 29.14 -42.17
N ARG A 325 -13.03 29.52 -41.36
CA ARG A 325 -12.50 30.89 -41.32
C ARG A 325 -11.76 31.26 -42.61
N ARG A 326 -10.94 30.35 -43.16
CA ARG A 326 -10.21 30.55 -44.43
C ARG A 326 -11.15 30.71 -45.62
N ALA A 327 -12.21 29.91 -45.66
CA ALA A 327 -13.25 29.98 -46.67
C ALA A 327 -14.23 31.16 -46.47
N ASN A 328 -13.98 32.03 -45.47
CA ASN A 328 -14.81 33.18 -45.13
C ASN A 328 -16.30 32.83 -44.93
N LEU A 329 -16.58 31.68 -44.32
CA LEU A 329 -17.95 31.23 -44.04
C LEU A 329 -18.60 32.05 -42.91
N PRO A 330 -19.94 32.13 -42.88
CA PRO A 330 -20.67 32.79 -41.80
C PRO A 330 -20.31 32.22 -40.41
N VAL A 331 -20.38 33.09 -39.40
CA VAL A 331 -20.05 32.77 -37.99
C VAL A 331 -20.90 31.61 -37.47
N GLU A 332 -22.15 31.50 -37.91
CA GLU A 332 -23.12 30.46 -37.59
C GLU A 332 -22.64 29.07 -38.02
N VAL A 333 -21.94 28.98 -39.16
CA VAL A 333 -21.36 27.73 -39.67
C VAL A 333 -20.17 27.32 -38.80
N GLY A 334 -19.32 28.27 -38.42
CA GLY A 334 -18.23 28.03 -37.47
C GLY A 334 -18.74 27.59 -36.10
N LEU A 335 -19.81 28.23 -35.60
CA LEU A 335 -20.45 27.87 -34.34
C LEU A 335 -21.06 26.46 -34.41
N THR A 336 -21.81 26.15 -35.46
CA THR A 336 -22.38 24.82 -35.70
C THR A 336 -21.29 23.75 -35.75
N THR A 337 -20.17 24.04 -36.41
CA THR A 337 -19.01 23.14 -36.48
C THR A 337 -18.43 22.87 -35.09
N TYR A 338 -18.30 23.90 -34.25
CA TYR A 338 -17.87 23.73 -32.86
C TYR A 338 -18.84 22.85 -32.06
N LEU A 339 -20.14 23.15 -32.14
CA LEU A 339 -21.21 22.46 -31.41
C LEU A 339 -21.32 20.98 -31.80
N THR A 340 -21.01 20.63 -33.05
CA THR A 340 -21.19 19.27 -33.58
C THR A 340 -19.91 18.42 -33.56
N LYS A 341 -18.72 19.02 -33.73
CA LYS A 341 -17.46 18.28 -33.86
C LYS A 341 -16.55 18.38 -32.64
N ILE A 342 -16.61 19.48 -31.88
CA ILE A 342 -15.64 19.76 -30.81
C ILE A 342 -16.29 19.62 -29.44
N ARG A 343 -17.42 20.30 -29.20
CA ARG A 343 -18.11 20.29 -27.90
C ARG A 343 -18.47 18.87 -27.42
N PRO A 344 -19.00 17.96 -28.26
CA PRO A 344 -19.36 16.62 -27.81
C PRO A 344 -18.15 15.84 -27.28
N ILE A 345 -16.97 16.02 -27.88
CA ILE A 345 -15.73 15.40 -27.41
C ILE A 345 -15.37 15.93 -26.01
N LEU A 346 -15.50 17.23 -25.79
CA LEU A 346 -15.16 17.89 -24.53
C LEU A 346 -16.17 17.59 -23.40
N GLU A 347 -17.41 17.20 -23.71
CA GLU A 347 -18.49 17.01 -22.72
C GLU A 347 -18.87 15.53 -22.49
N TYR A 348 -18.41 14.61 -23.34
CA TYR A 348 -18.80 13.22 -23.30
C TYR A 348 -18.56 12.56 -21.93
N CYS A 349 -19.61 11.94 -21.38
CA CYS A 349 -19.62 11.30 -20.05
C CYS A 349 -19.16 12.20 -18.89
N SER A 350 -19.28 13.53 -19.02
CA SER A 350 -18.87 14.47 -17.98
C SER A 350 -19.54 14.35 -16.60
N PRO A 351 -20.73 13.73 -16.43
CA PRO A 351 -21.22 13.36 -15.10
C PRO A 351 -20.27 12.41 -14.34
N VAL A 352 -19.48 11.60 -15.03
CA VAL A 352 -18.53 10.68 -14.40
C VAL A 352 -17.29 11.42 -13.87
N TRP A 353 -16.71 12.31 -14.69
CA TRP A 353 -15.40 12.88 -14.42
C TRP A 353 -15.39 14.39 -14.13
N GLY A 354 -16.53 15.09 -14.18
CA GLY A 354 -16.60 16.55 -14.07
C GLY A 354 -16.22 17.16 -12.72
N GLY A 355 -15.95 16.35 -11.70
CA GLY A 355 -15.42 16.76 -10.39
C GLY A 355 -13.92 17.07 -10.42
N LEU A 356 -13.48 17.80 -11.44
CA LEU A 356 -12.07 18.04 -11.74
C LEU A 356 -11.47 19.11 -10.82
N PRO A 357 -10.16 19.04 -10.52
CA PRO A 357 -9.43 20.18 -9.98
C PRO A 357 -9.37 21.32 -11.01
N ARG A 358 -9.18 22.56 -10.53
CA ARG A 358 -9.24 23.79 -11.35
C ARG A 358 -8.34 23.73 -12.59
N TYR A 359 -7.10 23.27 -12.43
CA TYR A 359 -6.15 23.18 -13.55
C TYR A 359 -6.66 22.28 -14.69
N LEU A 360 -7.34 21.17 -14.38
CA LEU A 360 -7.93 20.29 -15.41
C LEU A 360 -9.17 20.90 -16.07
N LYS A 361 -9.96 21.68 -15.32
CA LYS A 361 -11.08 22.44 -15.90
C LYS A 361 -10.58 23.49 -16.89
N ASP A 362 -9.51 24.20 -16.52
CA ASP A 362 -8.90 25.24 -17.34
C ASP A 362 -8.30 24.67 -18.64
N GLU A 363 -7.80 23.43 -18.64
CA GLU A 363 -7.33 22.74 -19.86
C GLU A 363 -8.44 22.56 -20.89
N LEU A 364 -9.62 22.11 -20.44
CA LEU A 364 -10.78 21.94 -21.31
C LEU A 364 -11.29 23.30 -21.81
N GLU A 365 -11.36 24.29 -20.91
CA GLU A 365 -11.85 25.63 -21.23
C GLU A 365 -10.94 26.35 -22.23
N ARG A 366 -9.62 26.08 -22.21
CA ARG A 366 -8.68 26.58 -23.22
C ARG A 366 -9.07 26.16 -24.64
N VAL A 367 -9.63 24.96 -24.85
CA VAL A 367 -10.07 24.50 -26.18
C VAL A 367 -11.33 25.25 -26.64
N GLN A 368 -12.31 25.47 -25.75
CA GLN A 368 -13.49 26.28 -26.05
C GLN A 368 -13.10 27.73 -26.41
N LYS A 369 -12.28 28.38 -25.58
CA LYS A 369 -11.81 29.75 -25.82
C LYS A 369 -11.04 29.87 -27.14
N ARG A 370 -10.20 28.89 -27.47
CA ARG A 370 -9.48 28.84 -28.75
C ARG A 370 -10.43 28.67 -29.93
N SER A 371 -11.47 27.86 -29.78
CA SER A 371 -12.50 27.66 -30.81
C SER A 371 -13.25 28.96 -31.10
N LEU A 372 -13.74 29.64 -30.05
CA LEU A 372 -14.43 30.93 -30.17
C LEU A 372 -13.56 32.00 -30.83
N ARG A 373 -12.27 32.06 -30.46
CA ARG A 373 -11.30 32.97 -31.09
C ARG A 373 -11.13 32.73 -32.59
N ILE A 374 -11.08 31.46 -33.04
CA ILE A 374 -10.97 31.13 -34.47
C ILE A 374 -12.22 31.57 -35.23
N ILE A 375 -13.40 31.40 -34.61
CA ILE A 375 -14.69 31.79 -35.20
C ILE A 375 -14.83 33.32 -35.26
N GLY A 376 -14.20 34.05 -34.33
CA GLY A 376 -14.30 35.51 -34.20
C GLY A 376 -15.33 35.97 -33.16
N LEU A 377 -15.66 35.10 -32.20
CA LEU A 377 -16.62 35.37 -31.12
C LEU A 377 -15.92 35.71 -29.81
N PRO A 378 -16.52 36.56 -28.95
CA PRO A 378 -15.97 36.85 -27.63
C PRO A 378 -15.99 35.60 -26.74
N HIS A 379 -15.04 35.52 -25.80
CA HIS A 379 -14.92 34.34 -24.92
C HIS A 379 -16.18 34.06 -24.08
N GLY A 380 -17.03 35.05 -23.82
CA GLY A 380 -18.28 34.92 -23.07
C GLY A 380 -19.52 34.59 -23.93
N TYR A 381 -19.37 34.36 -25.23
CA TYR A 381 -20.49 34.07 -26.12
C TYR A 381 -21.21 32.74 -25.79
N LEU A 382 -20.47 31.77 -25.23
CA LEU A 382 -21.02 30.47 -24.82
C LEU A 382 -20.86 30.29 -23.30
N PRO A 383 -21.78 29.56 -22.64
CA PRO A 383 -21.57 29.10 -21.27
C PRO A 383 -20.24 28.36 -21.14
N THR A 384 -19.64 28.46 -19.97
CA THR A 384 -18.39 27.74 -19.68
C THR A 384 -18.65 26.23 -19.74
N LEU A 385 -17.61 25.46 -20.10
CA LEU A 385 -17.74 24.01 -20.06
C LEU A 385 -17.96 23.52 -18.62
N GLU A 386 -17.56 24.28 -17.60
CA GLU A 386 -17.88 23.93 -16.21
C GLU A 386 -19.38 23.98 -15.92
N GLU A 387 -20.06 25.08 -16.27
CA GLU A 387 -21.51 25.23 -16.11
C GLU A 387 -22.25 24.11 -16.83
N ARG A 388 -21.84 23.81 -18.06
CA ARG A 388 -22.39 22.70 -18.87
C ARG A 388 -22.25 21.33 -18.20
N ARG A 389 -21.09 21.04 -17.61
CA ARG A 389 -20.87 19.78 -16.88
C ARG A 389 -21.70 19.71 -15.60
N ILE A 390 -21.93 20.84 -14.95
CA ILE A 390 -22.79 20.94 -13.77
C ILE A 390 -24.22 20.61 -14.18
N GLU A 391 -24.72 21.26 -15.22
CA GLU A 391 -26.06 21.03 -15.79
C GLU A 391 -26.24 19.57 -16.21
N ALA A 392 -25.26 18.97 -16.89
CA ALA A 392 -25.29 17.55 -17.25
C ALA A 392 -25.29 16.62 -16.02
N THR A 393 -24.57 17.01 -14.95
CA THR A 393 -24.56 16.25 -13.69
C THR A 393 -25.94 16.31 -13.01
N SER A 394 -26.60 17.46 -13.03
CA SER A 394 -27.96 17.62 -12.48
C SER A 394 -28.99 16.83 -13.29
N ARG A 395 -28.97 16.94 -14.63
CA ARG A 395 -29.88 16.16 -15.50
C ARG A 395 -29.76 14.65 -15.31
N GLU A 396 -28.54 14.16 -15.13
CA GLU A 396 -28.30 12.75 -14.82
C GLU A 396 -28.89 12.37 -13.46
N LEU A 397 -28.72 13.24 -12.45
CA LEU A 397 -29.33 13.02 -11.14
C LEU A 397 -30.86 12.97 -11.23
N ASP A 398 -31.49 13.90 -11.93
CA ASP A 398 -32.95 13.92 -12.11
C ASP A 398 -33.45 12.66 -12.81
N THR A 399 -32.69 12.16 -13.79
CA THR A 399 -32.99 10.87 -14.46
C THR A 399 -32.93 9.71 -13.48
N ILE A 400 -31.90 9.66 -12.64
CA ILE A 400 -31.76 8.64 -11.60
C ILE A 400 -32.92 8.72 -10.61
N LEU A 401 -33.30 9.92 -10.17
CA LEU A 401 -34.36 10.13 -9.19
C LEU A 401 -35.76 9.89 -9.76
N GLY A 402 -35.95 10.08 -11.07
CA GLY A 402 -37.20 9.80 -11.79
C GLY A 402 -37.47 8.31 -12.04
N ASP A 403 -36.45 7.45 -11.89
CA ASP A 403 -36.56 6.01 -12.12
C ASP A 403 -36.19 5.21 -10.85
N PRO A 404 -37.21 4.74 -10.08
CA PRO A 404 -36.98 3.89 -8.92
C PRO A 404 -36.26 2.57 -9.21
N SER A 405 -36.26 2.09 -10.46
CA SER A 405 -35.55 0.89 -10.89
C SER A 405 -34.07 1.14 -11.20
N HIS A 406 -33.65 2.40 -11.25
CA HIS A 406 -32.29 2.78 -11.58
C HIS A 406 -31.27 2.25 -10.55
N ILE A 407 -30.14 1.72 -11.03
CA ILE A 407 -29.11 1.07 -10.19
C ILE A 407 -28.53 1.97 -9.08
N PHE A 408 -28.62 3.29 -9.25
CA PHE A 408 -28.14 4.29 -8.30
C PHE A 408 -29.26 4.90 -7.44
N TYR A 409 -30.54 4.62 -7.72
CA TYR A 409 -31.69 5.21 -7.02
C TYR A 409 -31.63 4.96 -5.50
N GLN A 410 -31.39 3.70 -5.10
CA GLN A 410 -31.27 3.35 -3.68
C GLN A 410 -30.09 4.07 -3.01
N ARG A 411 -28.97 4.21 -3.71
CA ARG A 411 -27.76 4.89 -3.19
C ARG A 411 -27.94 6.40 -3.06
N THR A 412 -28.81 6.99 -3.87
CA THR A 412 -29.19 8.41 -3.74
C THR A 412 -30.21 8.63 -2.62
N MET A 413 -31.02 7.63 -2.27
CA MET A 413 -32.12 7.74 -1.31
C MET A 413 -31.83 7.18 0.09
N GLU A 414 -30.73 6.46 0.30
CA GLU A 414 -30.45 5.78 1.57
C GLU A 414 -30.45 6.71 2.80
N HIS A 415 -31.44 6.47 3.66
CA HIS A 415 -31.75 7.20 4.88
C HIS A 415 -30.73 6.98 6.00
N ASN A 416 -30.38 8.05 6.71
CA ASN A 416 -29.86 7.95 8.07
C ASN A 416 -30.95 7.32 8.96
N LYS A 417 -30.87 6.01 9.20
CA LYS A 417 -31.57 5.35 10.32
C LYS A 417 -30.89 5.74 11.63
N HIS A 418 -30.97 7.00 12.03
CA HIS A 418 -30.64 7.40 13.40
C HIS A 418 -31.94 7.39 14.22
N ASN A 419 -32.00 6.49 15.21
CA ASN A 419 -33.13 6.31 16.14
C ASN A 419 -33.34 7.48 17.13
N TYR A 420 -32.90 8.69 16.81
CA TYR A 420 -33.13 9.88 17.64
C TYR A 420 -34.07 10.83 16.91
N ASN A 421 -35.36 10.50 16.95
CA ASN A 421 -36.46 11.36 16.55
C ASN A 421 -36.74 12.40 17.64
N LEU A 422 -36.41 13.67 17.39
CA LEU A 422 -36.99 14.78 18.19
C LEU A 422 -37.58 15.93 17.37
N ARG A 423 -37.57 15.89 16.03
CA ARG A 423 -38.39 16.81 15.22
C ARG A 423 -38.89 16.12 13.96
N ARG A 424 -40.21 15.91 13.86
CA ARG A 424 -40.85 15.53 12.60
C ARG A 424 -40.57 16.62 11.57
N ARG A 425 -39.87 16.26 10.49
CA ARG A 425 -39.99 16.95 9.21
C ARG A 425 -40.57 15.93 8.26
N ASP A 426 -41.88 16.01 8.03
CA ASP A 426 -42.58 15.23 7.03
C ASP A 426 -42.15 15.76 5.65
N GLY A 427 -41.04 15.22 5.13
CA GLY A 427 -40.48 15.53 3.82
C GLY A 427 -39.37 14.55 3.46
N ILE A 428 -39.23 14.22 2.17
CA ILE A 428 -38.11 13.42 1.67
C ILE A 428 -36.84 14.25 1.87
N VAL A 429 -36.06 13.96 2.92
CA VAL A 429 -34.82 14.69 3.17
C VAL A 429 -33.70 14.04 2.35
N GLN A 430 -33.27 14.73 1.29
CA GLN A 430 -32.07 14.39 0.55
C GLN A 430 -30.83 14.72 1.39
N TYR A 431 -30.03 13.71 1.72
CA TYR A 431 -28.76 13.91 2.42
C TYR A 431 -27.59 13.69 1.45
N ALA A 432 -26.72 14.70 1.31
CA ALA A 432 -25.46 14.50 0.61
C ALA A 432 -24.57 13.54 1.42
N PRO A 433 -24.06 12.44 0.84
CA PRO A 433 -23.28 11.46 1.58
C PRO A 433 -22.00 12.05 2.19
N PHE A 434 -21.77 11.75 3.48
CA PHE A 434 -20.58 12.18 4.20
C PHE A 434 -19.32 11.66 3.48
N SER A 435 -18.40 12.57 3.18
CA SER A 435 -17.21 12.27 2.40
C SER A 435 -15.96 12.56 3.20
N GLY A 436 -15.28 11.51 3.69
CA GLY A 436 -14.01 11.63 4.42
C GLY A 436 -12.79 11.98 3.54
N THR A 437 -12.96 12.04 2.22
CA THR A 437 -11.91 12.43 1.28
C THR A 437 -12.46 13.40 0.23
N GLU A 438 -11.59 14.29 -0.25
CA GLU A 438 -11.92 15.20 -1.34
C GLU A 438 -12.26 14.48 -2.65
N ARG A 439 -11.57 13.36 -2.92
CA ARG A 439 -11.85 12.50 -4.08
C ARG A 439 -13.29 11.98 -4.06
N HIS A 440 -13.72 11.37 -2.95
CA HIS A 440 -15.09 10.87 -2.85
C HIS A 440 -16.09 12.02 -2.93
N ARG A 441 -15.82 13.12 -2.24
CA ARG A 441 -16.62 14.34 -2.28
C ARG A 441 -16.86 14.84 -3.71
N ASN A 442 -15.87 14.72 -4.59
CA ASN A 442 -15.95 15.18 -5.99
C ASN A 442 -16.45 14.10 -6.97
N SER A 443 -16.69 12.86 -6.52
CA SER A 443 -17.32 11.82 -7.35
C SER A 443 -18.78 12.17 -7.69
N PHE A 444 -19.39 11.48 -8.66
CA PHE A 444 -20.70 11.82 -9.20
C PHE A 444 -21.79 12.01 -8.12
N ILE A 445 -22.12 10.99 -7.32
CA ILE A 445 -23.25 11.04 -6.37
C ILE A 445 -23.09 12.19 -5.34
N PRO A 446 -21.98 12.30 -4.57
CA PRO A 446 -21.83 13.36 -3.57
C PRO A 446 -21.70 14.76 -4.21
N ARG A 447 -21.21 14.85 -5.45
CA ARG A 447 -21.13 16.11 -6.19
C ARG A 447 -22.50 16.54 -6.71
N ALA A 448 -23.28 15.61 -7.27
CA ALA A 448 -24.60 15.87 -7.82
C ALA A 448 -25.57 16.30 -6.71
N MET A 449 -25.63 15.55 -5.61
CA MET A 449 -26.50 15.87 -4.47
C MET A 449 -26.18 17.22 -3.82
N ARG A 450 -24.90 17.64 -3.78
CA ARG A 450 -24.53 18.97 -3.28
C ARG A 450 -24.99 20.12 -4.19
N LYS A 451 -25.17 19.85 -5.49
CA LYS A 451 -25.55 20.87 -6.48
C LYS A 451 -27.05 20.91 -6.76
N GLY A 452 -27.78 19.82 -6.52
CA GLY A 452 -29.25 19.77 -6.62
C GLY A 452 -29.99 20.31 -5.38
N LEU A 453 -29.29 20.68 -4.31
CA LEU A 453 -29.86 21.23 -3.06
C LEU A 453 -29.99 22.77 -3.06
N HIS A 454 -29.81 23.43 -4.21
CA HIS A 454 -29.89 24.89 -4.36
C HIS A 454 -30.98 25.31 -5.33
#